data_AF-A0A821W4P8-F1
#
_entry.id   AF-A0A821W4P8-F1
#
_cell.length_a   1.000
_cell.length_b   1.000
_cell.length_c   1.000
_cell.angle_alpha   90.00
_cell.angle_beta   90.00
_cell.angle_gamma   90.00
#
_symmetry.space_group_name_H-M   'P 1'
#
loop_
_entity.id
_entity.type
_entity.pdbx_description
1 polymer ?
#
loop_
_entity_poly.entity_id
_entity_poly.type
_entity_poly.pdbx_seq_one_letter_code
_entity_poly.pdbx_strand_id
1 'polypeptide(L)'
;MKYDHAIIMGGGIAGMTTAAYLSKYFKRITIIENDDVLNEILMKSKDKELLDYRCNLKCSSSLGRSGVTQSYQIHVLQGEGSNILFKLFPNLKNKLLNEYGARLCSLKNDFRFVIGDVLLNKYLTEDLYWFCIDRFTLETVLRRELCSQYDQQQI
;
A
#
# COMPACT_ATOMS: atom_id res chain seq x y z
N MET A 1 5.68 28.78 -6.35
CA MET A 1 4.84 29.07 -5.17
C MET A 1 4.11 27.79 -4.76
N LYS A 2 3.94 27.51 -3.46
CA LYS A 2 3.07 26.44 -2.97
C LYS A 2 1.74 27.04 -2.51
N TYR A 3 0.62 26.37 -2.81
CA TYR A 3 -0.70 26.64 -2.25
C TYR A 3 -0.71 26.41 -0.74
N ASP A 4 -1.63 27.03 0.00
CA ASP A 4 -1.59 26.98 1.46
C ASP A 4 -2.04 25.63 2.03
N HIS A 5 -3.22 25.13 1.65
CA HIS A 5 -3.78 23.92 2.28
C HIS A 5 -4.65 23.12 1.33
N ALA A 6 -4.47 21.79 1.31
CA ALA A 6 -5.38 20.84 0.68
C ALA A 6 -6.05 19.93 1.73
N ILE A 7 -7.29 19.56 1.47
CA ILE A 7 -8.05 18.57 2.26
C ILE A 7 -8.31 17.36 1.37
N ILE A 8 -8.01 16.17 1.89
CA ILE A 8 -8.24 14.89 1.21
C ILE A 8 -9.22 14.09 2.05
N MET A 9 -10.31 13.65 1.42
CA MET A 9 -11.33 12.79 2.05
C MET A 9 -11.00 11.33 1.75
N GLY A 10 -10.70 10.56 2.79
CA GLY A 10 -10.28 9.16 2.72
C GLY A 10 -8.76 8.99 2.80
N GLY A 11 -8.30 8.19 3.75
CA GLY A 11 -6.89 7.87 3.99
C GLY A 11 -6.43 6.52 3.47
N GLY A 12 -7.16 5.91 2.54
CA GLY A 12 -6.75 4.67 1.87
C GLY A 12 -5.59 4.88 0.87
N ILE A 13 -5.27 3.84 0.08
CA ILE A 13 -4.15 3.86 -0.89
C ILE A 13 -4.19 5.11 -1.80
N ALA A 14 -5.34 5.41 -2.39
CA ALA A 14 -5.50 6.57 -3.29
C ALA A 14 -5.32 7.91 -2.55
N GLY A 15 -5.89 8.04 -1.35
CA GLY A 15 -5.77 9.25 -0.53
C GLY A 15 -4.34 9.54 -0.10
N MET A 16 -3.61 8.51 0.35
CA MET A 16 -2.19 8.63 0.69
C MET A 16 -1.31 8.93 -0.52
N THR A 17 -1.57 8.27 -1.65
CA THR A 17 -0.84 8.54 -2.90
C THR A 17 -1.06 9.98 -3.35
N THR A 18 -2.30 10.45 -3.26
CA THR A 18 -2.67 11.85 -3.57
C THR A 18 -1.96 12.82 -2.61
N ALA A 19 -1.93 12.52 -1.31
CA ALA A 19 -1.24 13.33 -0.32
C ALA A 19 0.27 13.42 -0.59
N ALA A 20 0.92 12.30 -0.90
CA ALA A 20 2.34 12.25 -1.24
C ALA A 20 2.65 13.07 -2.51
N TYR A 21 1.78 13.03 -3.50
CA TYR A 21 1.95 13.82 -4.72
C TYR A 21 1.71 15.32 -4.48
N LEU A 22 0.64 15.68 -3.78
CA LEU A 22 0.25 17.07 -3.51
C LEU A 22 1.20 17.80 -2.56
N SER A 23 1.98 17.09 -1.74
CA SER A 23 3.00 17.69 -0.84
C SER A 23 4.00 18.59 -1.56
N LYS A 24 4.21 18.33 -2.86
CA LYS A 24 5.04 19.16 -3.76
C LYS A 24 4.46 20.55 -3.98
N TYR A 25 3.13 20.69 -3.93
CA TYR A 25 2.41 21.90 -4.32
C TYR A 25 1.72 22.60 -3.15
N PHE A 26 1.48 21.92 -2.03
CA PHE A 26 0.79 22.49 -0.87
C PHE A 26 1.71 22.57 0.35
N LYS A 27 1.57 23.63 1.16
CA LYS A 27 2.31 23.78 2.43
C LYS A 27 1.78 22.84 3.51
N ARG A 28 0.46 22.60 3.51
CA ARG A 28 -0.22 21.71 4.45
C ARG A 28 -1.19 20.80 3.71
N ILE A 29 -1.32 19.57 4.19
CA ILE A 29 -2.33 18.61 3.72
C ILE A 29 -3.01 18.00 4.94
N THR A 30 -4.34 17.98 4.94
CA THR A 30 -5.13 17.28 5.96
C THR A 30 -5.86 16.14 5.30
N ILE A 31 -5.66 14.93 5.82
CA ILE A 31 -6.39 13.73 5.41
C ILE A 31 -7.46 13.45 6.46
N ILE A 32 -8.71 13.34 6.03
CA ILE A 32 -9.84 12.99 6.89
C ILE A 32 -10.19 11.53 6.60
N GLU A 33 -10.19 10.70 7.64
CA GLU A 33 -10.49 9.27 7.57
C GLU A 33 -11.58 8.91 8.58
N ASN A 34 -12.51 8.05 8.18
CA ASN A 34 -13.63 7.63 9.02
C ASN A 34 -13.30 6.39 9.86
N ASP A 35 -12.33 5.57 9.43
CA ASP A 35 -11.99 4.34 10.14
C ASP A 35 -11.05 4.59 11.34
N ASP A 36 -11.55 4.33 12.54
CA ASP A 36 -10.85 4.55 13.82
C ASP A 36 -9.71 3.56 14.09
N VAL A 37 -9.80 2.36 13.51
CA VAL A 37 -8.95 1.21 13.85
C VAL A 37 -7.45 1.46 13.57
N LEU A 38 -7.13 2.39 12.68
CA LEU A 38 -5.78 2.56 12.14
C LEU A 38 -4.87 3.51 12.96
N ASN A 39 -5.42 4.33 13.85
CA ASN A 39 -4.67 5.47 14.37
C ASN A 39 -3.87 5.20 15.66
N GLU A 40 -4.38 4.39 16.60
CA GLU A 40 -3.75 4.34 17.94
C GLU A 40 -2.77 3.18 18.13
N ILE A 41 -3.15 1.98 17.71
CA ILE A 41 -2.34 0.77 17.91
C ILE A 41 -1.30 0.62 16.79
N LEU A 42 -1.69 0.78 15.52
CA LEU A 42 -0.84 0.45 14.37
C LEU A 42 0.22 1.53 14.05
N MET A 43 -0.01 2.78 14.42
CA MET A 43 0.99 3.84 14.25
C MET A 43 2.07 3.82 15.34
N LYS A 44 1.76 3.32 16.53
CA LYS A 44 2.70 3.26 17.67
C LYS A 44 3.38 1.90 17.86
N SER A 45 2.79 0.82 17.34
CA SER A 45 3.34 -0.53 17.46
C SER A 45 4.67 -0.67 16.73
N LYS A 46 5.64 -1.39 17.31
CA LYS A 46 6.89 -1.72 16.61
C LYS A 46 6.63 -2.74 15.49
N ASP A 47 7.53 -2.82 14.50
CA ASP A 47 7.34 -3.70 13.33
C ASP A 47 7.09 -5.17 13.71
N LYS A 48 7.76 -5.65 14.78
CA LYS A 48 7.57 -7.00 15.31
C LYS A 48 6.19 -7.21 15.95
N GLU A 49 5.64 -6.19 16.60
CA GLU A 49 4.29 -6.23 17.18
C GLU A 49 3.23 -6.21 16.09
N LEU A 50 3.44 -5.50 14.97
CA LEU A 50 2.57 -5.58 13.80
C LEU A 50 2.55 -6.97 13.18
N LEU A 51 3.72 -7.59 13.02
CA LEU A 51 3.83 -8.95 12.50
C LEU A 51 3.12 -9.95 13.42
N ASP A 52 3.32 -9.85 14.73
CA ASP A 52 2.67 -10.72 15.70
C ASP A 52 1.16 -10.47 15.76
N TYR A 53 0.74 -9.20 15.66
CA TYR A 53 -0.66 -8.81 15.52
C TYR A 53 -1.32 -9.39 14.26
N ARG A 54 -0.62 -9.42 13.12
CA ARG A 54 -1.07 -10.07 11.88
C ARG A 54 -1.22 -11.59 12.05
N CYS A 55 -0.27 -12.24 12.71
CA CYS A 55 -0.34 -13.68 12.99
C CYS A 55 -1.50 -14.06 13.94
N ASN A 56 -1.86 -13.16 14.85
CA ASN A 56 -2.92 -13.35 15.84
C ASN A 56 -4.31 -12.84 15.38
N LEU A 57 -4.38 -12.14 14.24
CA LEU A 57 -5.62 -11.80 13.55
C LEU A 57 -6.26 -13.05 12.95
N LYS A 58 -6.98 -13.83 13.77
CA LYS A 58 -8.14 -14.58 13.26
C LYS A 58 -9.04 -13.54 12.61
N CYS A 59 -9.33 -13.65 11.30
CA CYS A 59 -10.30 -12.86 10.52
C CYS A 59 -11.43 -12.23 11.39
N SER A 60 -11.14 -11.17 12.14
CA SER A 60 -12.09 -10.56 13.05
C SER A 60 -12.42 -9.23 12.44
N SER A 61 -13.71 -9.08 12.14
CA SER A 61 -14.33 -7.88 11.59
C SER A 61 -14.10 -6.62 12.42
N SER A 62 -13.54 -6.73 13.63
CA SER A 62 -13.27 -5.62 14.55
C SER A 62 -12.00 -4.82 14.22
N LEU A 63 -11.11 -5.33 13.35
CA LEU A 63 -9.80 -4.72 13.08
C LEU A 63 -9.56 -4.40 11.58
N GLY A 64 -10.51 -4.78 10.72
CA GLY A 64 -10.54 -4.34 9.33
C GLY A 64 -11.42 -3.10 9.20
N ARG A 65 -11.17 -2.25 8.20
CA ARG A 65 -12.14 -1.22 7.81
C ARG A 65 -13.50 -1.89 7.61
N SER A 66 -14.52 -1.49 8.38
CA SER A 66 -15.87 -2.01 8.19
C SER A 66 -16.31 -1.68 6.76
N GLY A 67 -16.70 -2.70 5.98
CA GLY A 67 -17.11 -2.51 4.59
C GLY A 67 -16.04 -2.75 3.52
N VAL A 68 -14.80 -3.15 3.87
CA VAL A 68 -13.80 -3.58 2.87
C VAL A 68 -13.61 -5.09 2.93
N THR A 69 -14.44 -5.83 2.20
CA THR A 69 -14.33 -7.28 2.05
C THR A 69 -12.93 -7.67 1.58
N GLN A 70 -12.41 -8.80 2.09
CA GLN A 70 -11.13 -9.38 1.65
C GLN A 70 -9.87 -8.54 1.96
N SER A 71 -9.91 -7.59 2.91
CA SER A 71 -8.75 -6.74 3.25
C SER A 71 -7.49 -7.49 3.67
N TYR A 72 -7.65 -8.70 4.22
CA TYR A 72 -6.57 -9.58 4.68
C TYR A 72 -6.20 -10.69 3.67
N GLN A 73 -6.91 -10.76 2.55
CA GLN A 73 -6.54 -11.68 1.47
C GLN A 73 -5.43 -11.06 0.63
N ILE A 74 -4.64 -11.90 -0.04
CA ILE A 74 -3.56 -11.44 -0.91
C ILE A 74 -4.18 -10.72 -2.11
N HIS A 75 -3.79 -9.46 -2.30
CA HIS A 75 -4.08 -8.66 -3.49
C HIS A 75 -2.81 -8.50 -4.31
N VAL A 76 -2.98 -8.07 -5.55
CA VAL A 76 -1.86 -7.84 -6.46
C VAL A 76 -1.75 -6.37 -6.82
N LEU A 77 -0.62 -5.77 -6.50
CA LEU A 77 -0.22 -4.45 -6.98
C LEU A 77 0.54 -4.62 -8.32
N GLN A 78 -0.01 -4.06 -9.40
CA GLN A 78 0.40 -4.36 -10.77
C GLN A 78 0.85 -3.12 -11.55
N GLY A 79 1.68 -3.36 -12.57
CA GLY A 79 1.99 -2.40 -13.63
C GLY A 79 2.44 -1.02 -13.14
N GLU A 80 2.02 0.01 -13.87
CA GLU A 80 2.38 1.40 -13.54
C GLU A 80 1.87 1.87 -12.19
N GLY A 81 0.77 1.30 -11.68
CA GLY A 81 0.29 1.60 -10.33
C GLY A 81 1.35 1.31 -9.27
N SER A 82 2.02 0.16 -9.38
CA SER A 82 3.15 -0.19 -8.51
C SER A 82 4.36 0.73 -8.70
N ASN A 83 4.70 1.04 -9.95
CA ASN A 83 5.85 1.87 -10.30
C ASN A 83 5.70 3.29 -9.76
N ILE A 84 4.52 3.90 -9.91
CA ILE A 84 4.23 5.24 -9.38
C ILE A 84 4.29 5.23 -7.86
N LEU A 85 3.72 4.20 -7.20
CA LEU A 85 3.74 4.10 -5.75
C LEU A 85 5.18 4.02 -5.22
N PHE A 86 6.04 3.21 -5.82
CA PHE A 86 7.44 3.10 -5.41
C PHE A 86 8.26 4.37 -5.71
N LYS A 87 7.91 5.14 -6.74
CA LYS A 87 8.51 6.45 -6.99
C LYS A 87 8.11 7.48 -5.93
N LEU A 88 6.87 7.45 -5.46
CA LEU A 88 6.36 8.35 -4.43
C LEU A 88 6.82 7.95 -3.02
N PHE A 89 7.02 6.65 -2.79
CA PHE A 89 7.45 6.08 -1.51
C PHE A 89 8.70 5.21 -1.72
N PRO A 90 9.90 5.80 -1.77
CA PRO A 90 11.12 5.09 -2.18
C PRO A 90 11.48 3.86 -1.33
N ASN A 91 11.17 3.88 -0.02
CA ASN A 91 11.48 2.76 0.87
C ASN A 91 10.37 1.69 0.88
N LEU A 92 9.21 1.96 0.30
CA LEU A 92 8.03 1.09 0.37
C LEU A 92 8.33 -0.30 -0.17
N LYS A 93 8.94 -0.38 -1.36
CA LYS A 93 9.24 -1.67 -2.02
C LYS A 93 10.09 -2.57 -1.13
N ASN A 94 11.18 -2.03 -0.60
CA ASN A 94 12.14 -2.78 0.22
C ASN A 94 11.53 -3.19 1.55
N LYS A 95 10.79 -2.29 2.22
CA LYS A 95 10.07 -2.63 3.45
C LYS A 95 9.07 -3.75 3.23
N LEU A 96 8.21 -3.62 2.20
CA LEU A 96 7.21 -4.62 1.90
C LEU A 96 7.84 -6.02 1.69
N LEU A 97 8.92 -6.10 0.91
CA LEU A 97 9.61 -7.37 0.64
C LEU A 97 10.34 -7.93 1.86
N ASN A 98 11.12 -7.09 2.57
CA ASN A 98 12.08 -7.56 3.56
C ASN A 98 11.50 -7.65 4.97
N GLU A 99 10.47 -6.87 5.27
CA GLU A 99 9.92 -6.73 6.63
C GLU A 99 8.47 -7.22 6.72
N TYR A 100 7.66 -7.04 5.67
CA TYR A 100 6.22 -7.28 5.74
C TYR A 100 5.73 -8.49 4.93
N GLY A 101 6.66 -9.28 4.39
CA GLY A 101 6.37 -10.58 3.75
C GLY A 101 5.69 -10.48 2.38
N ALA A 102 5.78 -9.33 1.70
CA ALA A 102 5.32 -9.22 0.33
C ALA A 102 6.12 -10.15 -0.60
N ARG A 103 5.45 -10.66 -1.63
CA ARG A 103 6.07 -11.53 -2.63
C ARG A 103 6.03 -10.87 -3.99
N LEU A 104 7.09 -11.09 -4.77
CA LEU A 104 7.11 -10.73 -6.17
C LEU A 104 6.80 -11.99 -6.98
N CYS A 105 5.77 -11.92 -7.83
CA CYS A 105 5.45 -13.00 -8.76
C CYS A 105 5.71 -12.53 -10.20
N SER A 106 6.38 -13.38 -10.97
CA SER A 106 6.64 -13.20 -12.40
C SER A 106 5.48 -13.76 -13.20
N LEU A 107 4.83 -12.93 -14.01
CA LEU A 107 3.74 -13.37 -14.87
C LEU A 107 4.21 -14.46 -15.85
N LYS A 108 5.43 -14.34 -16.36
CA LYS A 108 6.04 -15.29 -17.30
C LYS A 108 6.47 -16.60 -16.65
N ASN A 109 7.00 -16.57 -15.43
CA ASN A 109 7.60 -17.77 -14.84
C ASN A 109 6.65 -18.51 -13.90
N ASP A 110 5.76 -17.79 -13.22
CA ASP A 110 4.91 -18.36 -12.16
C ASP A 110 3.49 -18.66 -12.64
N PHE A 111 3.07 -18.11 -13.77
CA PHE A 111 1.70 -18.26 -14.26
C PHE A 111 1.61 -18.87 -15.66
N ARG A 112 0.49 -19.54 -15.89
CA ARG A 112 -0.01 -19.91 -17.21
C ARG A 112 -1.30 -19.15 -17.45
N PHE A 113 -1.29 -18.23 -18.41
CA PHE A 113 -2.45 -17.42 -18.74
C PHE A 113 -3.22 -18.01 -19.92
N VAL A 114 -4.47 -18.37 -19.68
CA VAL A 114 -5.38 -18.89 -20.69
C VAL A 114 -6.63 -18.02 -20.71
N ILE A 115 -7.01 -17.52 -21.89
CA ILE A 115 -8.25 -16.75 -22.10
C ILE A 115 -9.12 -17.56 -23.07
N GLY A 116 -10.21 -18.14 -22.55
CA GLY A 116 -10.98 -19.14 -23.29
C GLY A 116 -10.10 -20.37 -23.57
N ASP A 117 -9.93 -20.71 -24.85
CA ASP A 117 -9.05 -21.81 -25.30
C ASP A 117 -7.68 -21.32 -25.78
N VAL A 118 -7.40 -20.02 -25.64
CA VAL A 118 -6.14 -19.41 -26.11
C VAL A 118 -5.13 -19.35 -24.98
N LEU A 119 -4.06 -20.12 -25.10
CA LEU A 119 -2.87 -19.97 -24.26
C LEU A 119 -2.09 -18.73 -24.71
N LEU A 120 -1.96 -17.73 -23.83
CA LEU A 120 -1.16 -16.56 -24.12
C LEU A 120 0.33 -16.93 -24.17
N ASN A 121 0.98 -16.56 -25.28
CA ASN A 121 2.42 -16.74 -25.42
C ASN A 121 3.17 -15.73 -24.55
N LYS A 122 3.68 -16.23 -23.43
CA LYS A 122 4.45 -15.48 -22.42
C LYS A 122 5.79 -14.90 -22.88
N TYR A 123 6.19 -15.12 -24.12
CA TYR A 123 7.42 -14.56 -24.71
C TYR A 123 7.16 -13.36 -25.62
N LEU A 124 5.89 -12.97 -25.86
CA LEU A 124 5.54 -11.84 -26.73
C LEU A 124 5.61 -10.47 -26.05
N THR A 125 5.75 -10.43 -24.72
CA THR A 125 5.84 -9.18 -23.94
C THR A 125 7.01 -9.26 -22.96
N GLU A 126 7.44 -8.10 -22.47
CA GLU A 126 8.28 -8.04 -21.27
C GLU A 126 7.57 -8.73 -20.10
N ASP A 127 8.36 -9.27 -19.17
CA ASP A 127 7.81 -9.90 -17.98
C ASP A 127 7.16 -8.85 -17.07
N LEU A 128 5.96 -9.14 -16.62
CA LEU A 128 5.23 -8.28 -15.69
C LEU A 128 5.39 -8.84 -14.29
N TYR A 129 5.82 -7.98 -13.37
CA TYR A 129 5.94 -8.34 -11.97
C TYR A 129 4.73 -7.89 -11.16
N TRP A 130 4.27 -8.80 -10.32
CA TRP A 130 3.11 -8.65 -9.46
C TRP A 130 3.55 -8.62 -8.02
N PHE A 131 3.28 -7.52 -7.34
CA PHE A 131 3.53 -7.39 -5.90
C PHE A 131 2.35 -7.93 -5.12
N CYS A 132 2.52 -9.08 -4.51
CA CYS A 132 1.50 -9.79 -3.76
C CYS A 132 1.58 -9.43 -2.28
N ILE A 133 0.55 -8.75 -1.77
CA ILE A 133 0.43 -8.36 -0.36
C ILE A 133 -1.05 -8.13 -0.02
N ASP A 134 -1.45 -8.29 1.24
CA ASP A 134 -2.78 -7.90 1.67
C ASP A 134 -2.95 -6.37 1.75
N ARG A 135 -4.18 -5.91 1.53
CA ARG A 135 -4.50 -4.48 1.48
C ARG A 135 -4.22 -3.78 2.80
N PHE A 136 -4.57 -4.43 3.91
CA PHE A 136 -4.39 -3.87 5.25
C PHE A 136 -2.92 -3.53 5.52
N THR A 137 -2.01 -4.45 5.20
CA THR A 137 -0.57 -4.24 5.35
C THR A 137 -0.06 -3.15 4.43
N LEU A 138 -0.46 -3.16 3.15
CA LEU A 138 -0.09 -2.11 2.21
C LEU A 138 -0.53 -0.72 2.71
N GLU A 139 -1.77 -0.60 3.16
CA GLU A 139 -2.28 0.68 3.69
C GLU A 139 -1.53 1.11 4.95
N THR A 140 -1.25 0.19 5.87
CA THR A 140 -0.53 0.48 7.12
C THR A 140 0.88 0.98 6.85
N VAL A 141 1.63 0.29 5.97
CA VAL A 141 3.00 0.70 5.62
C VAL A 141 3.00 2.02 4.87
N LEU A 142 2.05 2.25 3.96
CA LEU A 142 1.91 3.54 3.27
C LEU A 142 1.66 4.70 4.23
N ARG A 143 0.82 4.52 5.26
CA ARG A 143 0.56 5.58 6.26
C ARG A 143 1.84 5.94 7.01
N ARG A 144 2.61 4.93 7.44
CA ARG A 144 3.89 5.11 8.11
C ARG A 144 4.91 5.83 7.24
N GLU A 145 5.04 5.41 5.98
CA GLU A 145 5.95 6.05 5.03
C GLU A 145 5.56 7.52 4.79
N LEU A 146 4.27 7.81 4.64
CA LEU A 146 3.79 9.18 4.47
C LEU A 146 4.15 10.03 5.70
N CYS A 147 3.89 9.54 6.92
CA CYS A 147 4.27 10.24 8.15
C CYS A 147 5.78 10.49 8.23
N SER A 148 6.61 9.46 7.99
CA SER A 148 8.06 9.60 8.01
C SER A 148 8.59 10.60 6.98
N GLN A 149 8.00 10.66 5.78
CA GLN A 149 8.36 11.65 4.76
C GLN A 149 8.02 13.07 5.20
N TYR A 150 6.88 13.28 5.87
CA TYR A 150 6.51 14.59 6.41
C TYR A 150 7.42 15.02 7.54
N ASP A 151 7.75 14.13 8.48
CA ASP A 151 8.68 14.42 9.58
C ASP A 151 10.06 14.82 9.05
N GLN A 152 10.52 14.19 7.96
CA GLN A 152 11.79 14.53 7.29
C GLN A 152 11.73 15.84 6.47
N GLN A 153 10.54 16.31 6.10
CA GLN A 153 10.33 17.53 5.32
C GLN A 153 10.05 18.77 6.19
N GLN A 154 9.85 18.62 7.50
CA GLN A 154 9.74 19.74 8.44
C GLN A 154 11.13 20.18 8.91
N ILE A 155 11.62 21.30 8.35
CA ILE A 155 12.63 22.19 8.95
C ILE A 155 11.88 23.29 9.70
#